data_AF-A0A1E5IGU3-F1
#
_entry.id   AF-A0A1E5IGU3-F1
#
_cell.length_a   1.000
_cell.length_b   1.000
_cell.length_c   1.000
_cell.angle_alpha   90.00
_cell.angle_beta   90.00
_cell.angle_gamma   90.00
#
_symmetry.space_group_name_H-M   'P 1'
#
loop_
_entity.id
_entity.type
_entity.pdbx_description
1 polymer ?
#
loop_
_entity_poly.entity_id
_entity_poly.type
_entity_poly.pdbx_seq_one_letter_code
_entity_poly.pdbx_strand_id
1 'polypeptide(L)'
;MESEVKDKIKVSSSDVPRYAENVIPENFKWESVLRIIDANLNRCREGLRVVEDGLRFVLNDGFLYKKIRRIRHSVDKILRNSYGELIKERDSFDDSGRQMPEISKKELADIITANFKRTQESLRVLEEYSKILFPKTSADFKKQRYAAYDAEKSVYLKYRKFLLQTECKRADSSDLTKKSLR
;
A
#
# COMPACT_ATOMS: atom_id res chain seq x y z
N MET A 1 17.17 -15.40 40.97
CA MET A 1 15.72 -15.61 40.87
C MET A 1 15.35 -15.32 39.42
N GLU A 2 15.70 -16.26 38.55
CA GLU A 2 15.26 -16.28 37.16
C GLU A 2 13.96 -17.09 37.05
N SER A 3 13.30 -16.92 35.91
CA SER A 3 12.21 -17.73 35.36
C SER A 3 10.77 -17.30 35.67
N GLU A 4 10.33 -16.21 35.05
CA GLU A 4 8.99 -16.20 34.44
C GLU A 4 9.17 -16.37 32.93
N VAL A 5 9.10 -17.64 32.51
CA VAL A 5 9.10 -18.03 31.10
C VAL A 5 7.77 -17.59 30.51
N LYS A 6 7.85 -16.55 29.68
CA LYS A 6 6.81 -16.05 28.77
C LYS A 6 6.02 -17.21 28.15
N ASP A 7 4.70 -17.14 28.25
CA ASP A 7 3.76 -17.93 27.47
C ASP A 7 4.15 -17.88 26.00
N LYS A 8 4.80 -18.95 25.53
CA LYS A 8 5.26 -19.10 24.16
C LYS A 8 4.04 -19.21 23.25
N ILE A 9 4.04 -18.39 22.20
CA ILE A 9 3.13 -18.46 21.06
C ILE A 9 3.19 -19.90 20.52
N LYS A 10 2.14 -20.69 20.73
CA LYS A 10 1.92 -21.91 19.94
C LYS A 10 1.36 -21.47 18.59
N VAL A 11 2.23 -21.06 17.67
CA VAL A 11 1.94 -21.30 16.26
C VAL A 11 1.82 -22.82 16.17
N SER A 12 0.62 -23.34 15.93
CA SER A 12 0.44 -24.78 15.87
C SER A 12 1.37 -25.31 14.78
N SER A 13 2.14 -26.37 15.07
CA SER A 13 3.07 -26.93 14.08
C SER A 13 2.33 -27.42 12.81
N SER A 14 1.01 -27.49 12.84
CA SER A 14 0.16 -27.77 11.67
C SER A 14 0.00 -26.61 10.69
N ASP A 15 0.33 -25.37 11.06
CA ASP A 15 0.15 -24.19 10.20
C ASP A 15 1.44 -23.80 9.45
N VAL A 16 2.60 -24.33 9.87
CA VAL A 16 3.86 -24.18 9.15
C VAL A 16 3.86 -25.19 7.98
N PRO A 17 4.01 -24.74 6.72
CA PRO A 17 4.06 -25.69 5.61
C PRO A 17 5.18 -26.71 5.81
N ARG A 18 4.84 -28.00 5.66
CA ARG A 18 5.75 -29.14 5.85
C ARG A 18 7.07 -29.06 5.05
N TYR A 19 7.13 -28.25 4.00
CA TYR A 19 8.35 -28.00 3.21
C TYR A 19 9.37 -27.09 3.92
N ALA A 20 8.95 -26.36 4.96
CA ALA A 20 9.78 -25.42 5.71
C ALA A 20 10.55 -26.08 6.86
N GLU A 21 10.17 -27.29 7.26
CA GLU A 21 10.77 -28.03 8.39
C GLU A 21 12.27 -28.33 8.20
N ASN A 22 12.79 -28.33 6.96
CA ASN A 22 14.17 -28.73 6.64
C ASN A 22 15.10 -27.58 6.19
N VAL A 23 14.63 -26.32 6.15
CA VAL A 23 15.40 -25.18 5.60
C VAL A 23 15.52 -24.01 6.57
N ILE A 24 14.67 -23.94 7.59
CA ILE A 24 14.62 -22.81 8.51
C ILE A 24 15.49 -23.09 9.75
N PRO A 25 16.44 -22.22 10.11
CA PRO A 25 17.25 -22.38 11.32
C PRO A 25 16.37 -22.48 12.57
N GLU A 26 16.78 -23.26 13.57
CA GLU A 26 16.07 -23.42 14.85
C GLU A 26 15.76 -22.08 15.55
N ASN A 27 16.54 -21.03 15.25
CA ASN A 27 16.46 -19.72 15.88
C ASN A 27 15.52 -18.74 15.14
N PHE A 28 14.82 -19.19 14.09
CA PHE A 28 14.00 -18.32 13.27
C PHE A 28 12.77 -17.82 14.02
N LYS A 29 12.58 -16.50 14.02
CA LYS A 29 11.46 -15.83 14.70
C LYS A 29 10.30 -15.59 13.74
N TRP A 30 9.29 -16.45 13.81
CA TRP A 30 8.07 -16.35 13.00
C TRP A 30 7.30 -15.04 13.23
N GLU A 31 7.40 -14.50 14.44
CA GLU A 31 6.88 -13.19 14.84
C GLU A 31 7.41 -12.08 13.93
N SER A 32 8.69 -12.17 13.52
CA SER A 32 9.30 -11.18 12.62
C SER A 32 8.68 -11.20 11.23
N VAL A 33 8.26 -12.36 10.73
CA VAL A 33 7.55 -12.47 9.44
C VAL A 33 6.16 -11.87 9.53
N LEU A 34 5.43 -12.16 10.62
CA LEU A 34 4.11 -11.57 10.87
C LEU A 34 4.19 -10.05 10.98
N ARG A 35 5.21 -9.51 11.67
CA ARG A 35 5.50 -8.06 11.71
C ARG A 35 5.70 -7.46 10.32
N ILE A 36 6.48 -8.11 9.47
CA ILE A 36 6.71 -7.67 8.08
C ILE A 36 5.38 -7.61 7.33
N ILE A 37 4.54 -8.64 7.47
CA ILE A 37 3.23 -8.69 6.81
C ILE A 37 2.30 -7.58 7.33
N ASP A 38 2.17 -7.39 8.64
CA ASP A 38 1.30 -6.32 9.21
C ASP A 38 1.76 -4.93 8.75
N ALA A 39 3.06 -4.63 8.84
CA ALA A 39 3.61 -3.35 8.42
C ALA A 39 3.34 -3.05 6.93
N ASN A 40 3.51 -4.05 6.05
CA ASN A 40 3.30 -3.85 4.62
C ASN A 40 1.80 -3.84 4.24
N LEU A 41 0.92 -4.54 4.97
CA LEU A 41 -0.53 -4.35 4.83
C LEU A 41 -0.92 -2.91 5.18
N ASN A 42 -0.36 -2.36 6.26
CA ASN A 42 -0.63 -0.98 6.65
C ASN A 42 -0.16 0.02 5.59
N ARG A 43 1.11 -0.06 5.18
CA ARG A 43 1.69 0.82 4.15
C ARG A 43 0.93 0.76 2.82
N CYS A 44 0.51 -0.43 2.39
CA CYS A 44 -0.31 -0.62 1.20
C CYS A 44 -1.68 0.09 1.34
N ARG A 45 -2.37 -0.07 2.48
CA ARG A 45 -3.67 0.56 2.71
C ARG A 45 -3.58 2.08 2.75
N GLU A 46 -2.57 2.62 3.44
CA GLU A 46 -2.33 4.06 3.53
C GLU A 46 -1.97 4.66 2.17
N GLY A 47 -1.08 4.02 1.40
CA GLY A 47 -0.74 4.47 0.05
C GLY A 47 -1.98 4.53 -0.87
N LEU A 48 -2.80 3.48 -0.86
CA LEU A 48 -4.05 3.46 -1.62
C LEU A 48 -5.07 4.50 -1.11
N ARG A 49 -5.12 4.76 0.20
CA ARG A 49 -6.01 5.75 0.81
C ARG A 49 -5.69 7.17 0.30
N VAL A 50 -4.41 7.52 0.25
CA VAL A 50 -3.95 8.83 -0.26
C VAL A 50 -4.33 9.01 -1.73
N VAL A 51 -4.11 7.98 -2.57
CA VAL A 51 -4.51 8.03 -3.99
C VAL A 51 -6.04 8.13 -4.13
N GLU A 52 -6.80 7.37 -3.32
CA GLU A 52 -8.27 7.42 -3.32
C GLU A 52 -8.77 8.85 -3.04
N ASP A 53 -8.20 9.55 -2.05
CA ASP A 53 -8.59 10.93 -1.73
C ASP A 53 -8.19 11.93 -2.81
N GLY A 54 -6.99 11.81 -3.39
CA GLY A 54 -6.58 12.65 -4.52
C GLY A 54 -7.54 12.54 -5.70
N LEU A 55 -8.00 11.32 -6.00
CA LEU A 55 -8.97 11.08 -7.06
C LEU A 55 -10.36 11.62 -6.70
N ARG A 56 -10.79 11.44 -5.45
CA ARG A 56 -12.12 11.83 -5.00
C ARG A 56 -12.28 13.34 -4.89
N PHE A 57 -11.32 14.02 -4.29
CA PHE A 57 -11.46 15.42 -3.88
C PHE A 57 -10.73 16.40 -4.81
N VAL A 58 -9.65 15.97 -5.47
CA VAL A 58 -8.89 16.86 -6.37
C VAL A 58 -9.30 16.65 -7.82
N LEU A 59 -9.33 15.39 -8.28
CA LEU A 59 -9.67 15.07 -9.67
C LEU A 59 -11.16 14.82 -9.91
N ASN A 60 -11.96 14.73 -8.84
CA ASN A 60 -13.40 14.45 -8.86
C ASN A 60 -13.77 13.25 -9.78
N ASP A 61 -12.91 12.23 -9.83
CA ASP A 61 -13.08 11.08 -10.72
C ASP A 61 -13.76 9.90 -10.02
N GLY A 62 -15.08 9.83 -10.22
CA GLY A 62 -15.95 8.83 -9.59
C GLY A 62 -15.60 7.37 -9.94
N PHE A 63 -15.05 7.14 -11.13
CA PHE A 63 -14.73 5.81 -11.61
C PHE A 63 -13.41 5.32 -11.00
N LEU A 64 -12.37 6.16 -11.05
CA LEU A 64 -11.04 5.81 -10.61
C LEU A 64 -10.96 5.67 -9.08
N TYR A 65 -11.57 6.55 -8.28
CA TYR A 65 -11.52 6.37 -6.83
C TYR A 65 -12.18 5.05 -6.41
N LYS A 66 -13.27 4.64 -7.07
CA LYS A 66 -13.92 3.35 -6.83
C LYS A 66 -13.02 2.17 -7.21
N LYS A 67 -12.22 2.30 -8.27
CA LYS A 67 -11.22 1.28 -8.66
C LYS A 67 -10.16 1.14 -7.58
N ILE A 68 -9.60 2.24 -7.07
CA ILE A 68 -8.61 2.23 -5.97
C ILE A 68 -9.20 1.64 -4.69
N ARG A 69 -10.41 2.06 -4.32
CA ARG A 69 -11.13 1.51 -3.15
C ARG A 69 -11.30 0.00 -3.25
N ARG A 70 -11.62 -0.55 -4.43
CA ARG A 70 -11.74 -2.01 -4.63
C ARG A 70 -10.43 -2.73 -4.39
N ILE A 71 -9.29 -2.19 -4.86
CA ILE A 71 -7.97 -2.75 -4.59
C ILE A 71 -7.72 -2.73 -3.08
N ARG A 72 -7.92 -1.58 -2.41
CA ARG A 72 -7.73 -1.42 -0.97
C ARG A 72 -8.56 -2.41 -0.15
N HIS A 73 -9.84 -2.56 -0.49
CA HIS A 73 -10.73 -3.52 0.17
C HIS A 73 -10.37 -4.97 -0.14
N SER A 74 -9.84 -5.26 -1.32
CA SER A 74 -9.38 -6.61 -1.67
C SER A 74 -8.17 -6.97 -0.83
N VAL A 75 -7.17 -6.09 -0.72
CA VAL A 75 -5.98 -6.28 0.13
C VAL A 75 -6.38 -6.57 1.59
N ASP A 76 -7.30 -5.78 2.14
CA ASP A 76 -7.77 -5.96 3.53
C ASP A 76 -8.46 -7.32 3.76
N LYS A 77 -9.08 -7.89 2.72
CA LYS A 77 -9.74 -9.19 2.79
C LYS A 77 -8.78 -10.38 2.72
N ILE A 78 -7.63 -10.25 2.05
CA ILE A 78 -6.73 -11.38 1.78
C ILE A 78 -6.29 -12.09 3.08
N LEU A 79 -6.01 -11.32 4.13
CA LEU A 79 -5.56 -11.85 5.43
C LEU A 79 -6.55 -11.59 6.56
N ARG A 80 -7.83 -11.40 6.25
CA ARG A 80 -8.86 -11.13 7.27
C ARG A 80 -8.96 -12.24 8.32
N ASN A 81 -8.82 -13.50 7.89
CA ASN A 81 -8.88 -14.65 8.81
C ASN A 81 -7.65 -14.78 9.70
N SER A 82 -6.51 -14.20 9.29
CA SER A 82 -5.24 -14.20 10.04
C SER A 82 -5.02 -12.90 10.82
N TYR A 83 -6.02 -12.01 10.87
CA TYR A 83 -5.90 -10.68 11.49
C TYR A 83 -5.51 -10.75 12.98
N GLY A 84 -6.00 -11.76 13.70
CA GLY A 84 -5.69 -11.96 15.11
C GLY A 84 -4.22 -12.29 15.39
N GLU A 85 -3.52 -12.89 14.43
CA GLU A 85 -2.07 -13.18 14.53
C GLU A 85 -1.27 -11.92 14.20
N LEU A 86 -1.68 -11.19 13.17
CA LEU A 86 -1.01 -9.97 12.72
C LEU A 86 -1.05 -8.84 13.75
N ILE A 87 -2.21 -8.65 14.40
CA ILE A 87 -2.38 -7.55 15.35
C ILE A 87 -1.56 -7.73 16.63
N LYS A 88 -1.29 -8.97 17.06
CA LYS A 88 -0.48 -9.28 18.25
C LYS A 88 0.96 -8.82 18.08
N GLU A 89 1.43 -8.85 16.84
CA GLU A 89 2.79 -8.46 16.48
C GLU A 89 2.89 -6.98 16.08
N ARG A 90 1.80 -6.22 16.12
CA ARG A 90 1.82 -4.82 15.71
C ARG A 90 2.69 -3.99 16.66
N ASP A 91 3.75 -3.44 16.11
CA ASP A 91 4.65 -2.54 16.81
C ASP A 91 4.63 -1.18 16.11
N SER A 92 3.77 -0.28 16.59
CA SER A 92 3.65 1.09 16.09
C SER A 92 4.72 2.03 16.65
N PHE A 93 5.41 1.63 17.73
CA PHE A 93 6.38 2.49 18.39
C PHE A 93 7.75 2.44 17.70
N ASP A 94 8.12 1.25 17.20
CA ASP A 94 9.42 0.95 16.57
C ASP A 94 9.38 0.98 15.03
N ASP A 95 8.28 1.40 14.40
CA ASP A 95 8.25 1.66 12.95
C ASP A 95 9.11 2.91 12.67
N SER A 96 10.38 2.65 12.32
CA SER A 96 11.48 3.61 12.23
C SER A 96 11.35 4.65 11.10
N GLY A 97 10.14 5.01 10.69
CA GLY A 97 9.84 6.10 9.76
C GLY A 97 9.86 7.50 10.39
N ARG A 98 10.24 7.64 11.67
CA ARG A 98 10.13 8.90 12.44
C ARG A 98 11.04 10.03 11.98
N GLN A 99 12.02 9.78 11.12
CA GLN A 99 12.90 10.83 10.58
C GLN A 99 12.84 10.81 9.06
N MET A 100 11.73 11.31 8.49
CA MET A 100 11.76 11.80 7.12
C MET A 100 12.12 13.29 7.15
N PRO A 101 13.11 13.73 6.37
CA PRO A 101 13.46 15.15 6.28
C PRO A 101 12.26 15.95 5.77
N GLU A 102 12.19 17.22 6.18
CA GLU A 102 11.17 18.18 5.76
C GLU A 102 11.17 18.27 4.21
N ILE A 103 10.06 17.89 3.60
CA ILE A 103 9.96 17.79 2.15
C ILE A 103 9.47 19.12 1.57
N SER A 104 10.13 19.55 0.51
CA SER A 104 9.72 20.61 -0.42
C SER A 104 8.25 20.49 -0.88
N LYS A 105 7.70 21.58 -1.42
CA LYS A 105 6.38 21.55 -2.07
C LYS A 105 6.33 20.43 -3.10
N LYS A 106 5.42 19.48 -2.92
CA LYS A 106 5.12 18.40 -3.87
C LYS A 106 3.92 18.74 -4.72
N GLU A 107 3.98 18.43 -6.01
CA GLU A 107 2.79 18.49 -6.85
C GLU A 107 1.89 17.27 -6.60
N LEU A 108 0.62 17.38 -6.98
CA LEU A 108 -0.32 16.26 -6.85
C LEU A 108 0.20 15.00 -7.59
N ALA A 109 0.88 15.20 -8.72
CA ALA A 109 1.51 14.12 -9.50
C ALA A 109 2.51 13.32 -8.66
N ASP A 110 3.36 14.03 -7.91
CA ASP A 110 4.40 13.42 -7.09
C ASP A 110 3.79 12.64 -5.94
N ILE A 111 2.74 13.20 -5.31
CA ILE A 111 2.01 12.54 -4.23
C ILE A 111 1.38 11.25 -4.75
N ILE A 112 0.69 11.28 -5.89
CA ILE A 112 0.04 10.10 -6.46
C ILE A 112 1.10 9.04 -6.84
N THR A 113 2.14 9.43 -7.56
CA THR A 113 3.20 8.52 -8.03
C THR A 113 3.91 7.86 -6.85
N ALA A 114 4.34 8.64 -5.85
CA ALA A 114 5.04 8.11 -4.69
C ALA A 114 4.19 7.10 -3.90
N ASN A 115 2.88 7.36 -3.76
CA ASN A 115 1.99 6.44 -3.06
C ASN A 115 1.68 5.17 -3.86
N PHE A 116 1.63 5.24 -5.20
CA PHE A 116 1.57 4.04 -6.03
C PHE A 116 2.84 3.19 -5.90
N LYS A 117 4.04 3.79 -5.95
CA LYS A 117 5.30 3.04 -5.78
C LYS A 117 5.38 2.33 -4.44
N ARG A 118 5.09 3.04 -3.34
CA ARG A 118 5.02 2.44 -1.99
C ARG A 118 4.01 1.31 -1.90
N THR A 119 2.84 1.48 -2.52
CA THR A 119 1.79 0.43 -2.57
C THR A 119 2.29 -0.79 -3.32
N GLN A 120 2.93 -0.61 -4.48
CA GLN A 120 3.43 -1.70 -5.32
C GLN A 120 4.56 -2.47 -4.65
N GLU A 121 5.48 -1.77 -3.99
CA GLU A 121 6.54 -2.35 -3.15
C GLU A 121 5.94 -3.15 -2.00
N SER A 122 4.98 -2.56 -1.27
CA SER A 122 4.30 -3.24 -0.17
C SER A 122 3.60 -4.52 -0.64
N LEU A 123 2.90 -4.48 -1.77
CA LEU A 123 2.26 -5.64 -2.38
C LEU A 123 3.27 -6.70 -2.82
N ARG A 124 4.45 -6.30 -3.27
CA ARG A 124 5.54 -7.23 -3.61
C ARG A 124 6.07 -7.95 -2.37
N VAL A 125 6.27 -7.21 -1.27
CA VAL A 125 6.67 -7.79 0.01
C VAL A 125 5.61 -8.77 0.52
N LEU A 126 4.33 -8.37 0.49
CA LEU A 126 3.22 -9.24 0.87
C LEU A 126 3.14 -10.49 0.00
N GLU A 127 3.30 -10.37 -1.32
CA GLU A 127 3.34 -11.50 -2.25
C GLU A 127 4.43 -12.52 -1.87
N GLU A 128 5.63 -12.08 -1.55
CA GLU A 128 6.76 -12.96 -1.26
C GLU A 128 6.69 -13.56 0.15
N TYR A 129 6.47 -12.74 1.19
CA TYR A 129 6.43 -13.25 2.57
C TYR A 129 5.19 -14.10 2.86
N SER A 130 4.07 -13.84 2.18
CA SER A 130 2.90 -14.73 2.29
C SER A 130 3.15 -16.12 1.72
N LYS A 131 4.16 -16.36 0.86
CA LYS A 131 4.48 -17.74 0.42
C LYS A 131 4.89 -18.63 1.60
N ILE A 132 5.53 -18.03 2.61
CA ILE A 132 6.06 -18.73 3.77
C ILE A 132 4.93 -19.13 4.72
N LEU A 133 4.08 -18.18 5.12
CA LEU A 133 3.04 -18.39 6.15
C LEU A 133 1.65 -18.68 5.56
N PHE A 134 1.32 -18.08 4.42
CA PHE A 134 -0.02 -18.08 3.84
C PHE A 134 0.01 -18.38 2.34
N PRO A 135 0.59 -19.52 1.88
CA PRO A 135 0.92 -19.75 0.46
C PRO A 135 -0.29 -19.64 -0.48
N LYS A 136 -1.48 -20.01 0.02
CA LYS A 136 -2.76 -19.88 -0.72
C LYS A 136 -3.11 -18.43 -1.09
N THR A 137 -2.62 -17.45 -0.33
CA THR A 137 -2.93 -16.02 -0.49
C THR A 137 -1.92 -15.24 -1.32
N SER A 138 -0.73 -15.82 -1.59
CA SER A 138 0.33 -15.16 -2.37
C SER A 138 -0.13 -14.77 -3.77
N ALA A 139 -0.92 -15.63 -4.42
CA ALA A 139 -1.49 -15.35 -5.74
C ALA A 139 -2.46 -14.15 -5.73
N ASP A 140 -3.18 -13.93 -4.62
CA ASP A 140 -4.07 -12.79 -4.47
C ASP A 140 -3.30 -11.48 -4.33
N PHE A 141 -2.19 -11.48 -3.56
CA PHE A 141 -1.31 -10.30 -3.48
C PHE A 141 -0.68 -9.98 -4.83
N LYS A 142 -0.22 -11.00 -5.57
CA LYS A 142 0.25 -10.83 -6.95
C LYS A 142 -0.82 -10.16 -7.81
N LYS A 143 -2.06 -10.66 -7.78
CA LYS A 143 -3.20 -10.08 -8.51
C LYS A 143 -3.43 -8.61 -8.15
N GLN A 144 -3.39 -8.25 -6.87
CA GLN A 144 -3.53 -6.86 -6.44
C GLN A 144 -2.36 -5.98 -6.90
N ARG A 145 -1.13 -6.51 -6.95
CA ARG A 145 0.05 -5.79 -7.45
C ARG A 145 -0.12 -5.40 -8.92
N TYR A 146 -0.57 -6.33 -9.76
CA TYR A 146 -0.87 -6.02 -11.17
C TYR A 146 -2.04 -5.04 -11.31
N ALA A 147 -3.10 -5.20 -10.51
CA ALA A 147 -4.19 -4.23 -10.48
C ALA A 147 -3.72 -2.82 -10.09
N ALA A 148 -2.72 -2.70 -9.20
CA ALA A 148 -2.11 -1.43 -8.82
C ALA A 148 -1.29 -0.81 -9.96
N TYR A 149 -0.58 -1.59 -10.78
CA TYR A 149 0.09 -1.07 -11.99
C TYR A 149 -0.92 -0.52 -13.01
N ASP A 150 -2.00 -1.27 -13.27
CA ASP A 150 -3.04 -0.83 -14.22
C ASP A 150 -3.76 0.41 -13.71
N ALA A 151 -3.99 0.49 -12.40
CA ALA A 151 -4.56 1.65 -11.77
C ALA A 151 -3.63 2.87 -11.86
N GLU A 152 -2.33 2.72 -11.60
CA GLU A 152 -1.33 3.80 -11.74
C GLU A 152 -1.38 4.39 -13.15
N LYS A 153 -1.34 3.52 -14.19
CA LYS A 153 -1.46 3.96 -15.59
C LYS A 153 -2.76 4.73 -15.86
N SER A 154 -3.88 4.22 -15.37
CA SER A 154 -5.20 4.86 -15.57
C SER A 154 -5.25 6.26 -14.92
N VAL A 155 -4.71 6.37 -13.70
CA VAL A 155 -4.67 7.63 -12.95
C VAL A 155 -3.71 8.62 -13.59
N TYR A 156 -2.54 8.17 -14.03
CA TYR A 156 -1.57 9.01 -14.72
C TYR A 156 -2.16 9.66 -15.98
N LEU A 157 -2.84 8.87 -16.83
CA LEU A 157 -3.50 9.38 -18.03
C LEU A 157 -4.60 10.39 -17.72
N LYS A 158 -5.40 10.14 -16.66
CA LYS A 158 -6.43 11.07 -16.20
C LYS A 158 -5.81 12.39 -15.73
N TYR A 159 -4.75 12.32 -14.93
CA TYR A 159 -4.05 13.48 -14.42
C TYR A 159 -3.41 14.31 -15.54
N ARG A 160 -2.78 13.64 -16.52
CA ARG A 160 -2.24 14.28 -17.73
C ARG A 160 -3.30 15.04 -18.52
N LYS A 161 -4.48 14.46 -18.70
CA LYS A 161 -5.62 15.13 -19.36
C LYS A 161 -6.11 16.34 -18.56
N PHE A 162 -6.18 16.22 -17.23
CA PHE A 162 -6.56 17.32 -16.34
C PHE A 162 -5.62 18.52 -16.50
N LEU A 163 -4.30 18.29 -16.49
CA LEU A 163 -3.30 19.36 -16.67
C LEU A 163 -3.48 20.11 -18.01
N LEU A 164 -3.58 19.38 -19.11
CA LEU A 164 -3.78 19.97 -20.45
C LEU A 164 -5.04 20.84 -20.53
N GLN A 165 -6.13 20.38 -19.90
CA GLN A 165 -7.39 21.14 -19.84
C GLN A 165 -7.26 22.41 -19.01
N THR A 166 -6.49 22.37 -17.91
CA THR A 166 -6.25 23.56 -17.08
C THR A 166 -5.34 24.58 -17.75
N GLU A 167 -4.35 24.13 -18.53
CA GLU A 167 -3.44 25.01 -19.28
C GLU A 167 -4.17 25.74 -20.42
N CYS A 168 -4.99 25.04 -21.22
CA CYS A 168 -5.83 25.67 -22.25
C CYS A 168 -6.75 26.76 -21.66
N LYS A 169 -7.42 26.49 -20.54
CA LYS A 169 -8.31 27.47 -19.89
C LYS A 169 -7.57 28.73 -19.41
N ARG A 170 -6.30 28.58 -18.96
CA ARG A 170 -5.47 29.72 -18.56
C ARG A 170 -5.03 30.54 -19.78
N ALA A 171 -4.70 29.88 -20.89
CA ALA A 171 -4.37 30.57 -22.14
C ALA A 171 -5.57 31.39 -22.66
N ASP A 172 -6.76 30.79 -22.75
CA ASP A 172 -7.97 31.46 -23.24
C ASP A 172 -8.40 32.65 -22.37
N SER A 173 -8.27 32.53 -21.04
CA SER A 173 -8.59 33.63 -20.11
C SER A 173 -7.57 34.78 -20.16
N SER A 174 -6.31 34.49 -20.47
CA SER A 174 -5.26 35.51 -20.65
C SER A 174 -5.38 36.30 -21.96
N ASP A 175 -5.95 35.70 -23.00
CA ASP A 175 -6.23 36.38 -24.28
C ASP A 175 -7.48 37.26 -24.21
N LEU A 176 -8.51 36.84 -23.46
CA LEU A 176 -9.71 37.66 -23.22
C LEU A 176 -9.41 38.92 -22.41
N THR A 177 -8.47 38.87 -21.46
CA THR A 177 -8.06 40.05 -20.69
C THR A 177 -7.23 41.05 -21.52
N LYS A 178 -6.43 40.58 -22.49
CA LYS A 178 -5.67 41.45 -23.40
C LYS A 178 -6.54 42.13 -24.47
N LYS A 179 -7.66 41.51 -24.86
CA LYS A 179 -8.60 42.06 -25.86
C LYS A 179 -9.55 43.12 -25.31
N SER A 180 -9.78 43.14 -23.99
CA SER A 180 -10.66 44.13 -23.32
C SER A 180 -9.95 45.44 -22.94
N LEU A 181 -8.63 45.55 -23.18
CA LEU A 181 -7.81 46.73 -22.88
C LEU A 181 -7.39 47.51 -24.13
N ARG A 182 -8.08 47.30 -25.27
CA ARG A 182 -7.89 48.04 -26.52
C ARG A 182 -9.16 48.74 -26.95
#